data_AF-A0A7C6AY27-F1
#
_entry.id   AF-A0A7C6AY27-F1
#
_cell.length_a   1.000
_cell.length_b   1.000
_cell.length_c   1.000
_cell.angle_alpha   90.00
_cell.angle_beta   90.00
_cell.angle_gamma   90.00
#
_symmetry.space_group_name_H-M   'P 1'
#
loop_
_entity.id
_entity.type
_entity.pdbx_description
1 polymer ?
#
loop_
_entity_poly.entity_id
_entity_poly.type
_entity_poly.pdbx_seq_one_letter_code
_entity_poly.pdbx_strand_id
1 'polypeptide(L)'
;MSFAQQFKENKGPRIASLGQVAQSLHFMPKSVPVLITIILLIHVALLLDCMGKNFVTVDEAGHLVAGISHWTTGTYSMYRVNPPLPRMLAVLPVLLLHPNTQGIQPTPALGERAEWRCANQFALDNASRYLDILFVARLAGILWSCLGGWLVFRWASDLYS
;
A
#
# COMPACT_ATOMS: atom_id res chain seq x y z
N MET A 1 38.07 -19.49 -26.28
CA MET A 1 37.92 -19.10 -24.85
C MET A 1 36.43 -19.06 -24.54
N SER A 2 36.00 -19.87 -23.57
CA SER A 2 34.59 -20.22 -23.36
C SER A 2 33.85 -19.15 -22.52
N PHE A 3 32.65 -18.78 -22.97
CA PHE A 3 31.71 -17.85 -22.32
C PHE A 3 31.40 -18.23 -20.84
N ALA A 4 31.67 -19.49 -20.45
CA ALA A 4 31.51 -19.99 -19.09
C ALA A 4 32.59 -19.49 -18.10
N GLN A 5 33.75 -19.02 -18.55
CA GLN A 5 34.78 -18.47 -17.66
C GLN A 5 34.47 -17.03 -17.21
N GLN A 6 33.73 -16.26 -18.00
CA GLN A 6 33.42 -14.86 -17.72
C GLN A 6 32.35 -14.67 -16.62
N PHE A 7 31.56 -15.71 -16.32
CA PHE A 7 30.57 -15.67 -15.23
C PHE A 7 31.15 -16.05 -13.86
N LYS A 8 32.36 -16.62 -13.80
CA LYS A 8 32.95 -17.11 -12.54
C LYS A 8 33.76 -16.03 -11.79
N GLU A 9 34.14 -14.95 -12.48
CA GLU A 9 34.95 -13.85 -11.91
C GLU A 9 34.13 -12.67 -11.39
N ASN A 10 32.82 -12.59 -11.68
CA ASN A 10 31.99 -11.48 -11.21
C ASN A 10 31.36 -11.76 -9.83
N LYS A 11 32.14 -12.31 -8.90
CA LYS A 11 31.82 -12.31 -7.46
C LYS A 11 32.36 -11.02 -6.83
N GLY A 12 31.88 -9.88 -7.33
CA GLY A 12 32.05 -8.59 -6.67
C GLY A 12 31.43 -8.58 -5.27
N PRO A 13 31.63 -7.51 -4.48
CA PRO A 13 31.54 -7.42 -3.00
C PRO A 13 30.14 -7.64 -2.37
N ARG A 14 29.19 -8.25 -3.09
CA ARG A 14 27.78 -8.41 -2.69
C ARG A 14 27.54 -9.32 -1.46
N ILE A 15 28.51 -10.14 -1.06
CA ILE A 15 28.37 -11.00 0.12
C ILE A 15 28.94 -10.32 1.38
N ALA A 16 29.84 -9.34 1.21
CA ALA A 16 30.32 -8.51 2.33
C ALA A 16 29.26 -7.50 2.81
N SER A 17 28.34 -7.08 1.93
CA SER A 17 27.32 -6.09 2.25
C SER A 17 26.24 -6.57 3.23
N LEU A 18 25.94 -7.87 3.29
CA LEU A 18 25.00 -8.42 4.28
C LEU A 18 25.57 -8.37 5.71
N GLY A 19 26.90 -8.53 5.85
CA GLY A 19 27.60 -8.33 7.11
C GLY A 19 27.70 -6.86 7.51
N GLN A 20 27.80 -5.95 6.54
CA GLN A 20 27.85 -4.50 6.79
C GLN A 20 26.50 -3.91 7.24
N VAL A 21 25.36 -4.43 6.78
CA VAL A 21 24.02 -3.97 7.25
C VAL A 21 23.81 -4.22 8.75
N ALA A 22 24.40 -5.29 9.30
CA ALA A 22 24.40 -5.53 10.75
C ALA A 22 25.38 -4.60 11.49
N GLN A 23 26.48 -4.18 10.84
CA GLN A 23 27.51 -3.32 11.42
C GLN A 23 27.16 -1.82 11.36
N SER A 24 26.39 -1.35 10.38
CA SER A 24 25.98 0.07 10.24
C SER A 24 25.09 0.55 11.39
N LEU A 25 24.40 -0.35 12.08
CA LEU A 25 23.67 -0.02 13.32
C LEU A 25 24.58 0.35 14.50
N HIS A 26 25.87 0.00 14.48
CA HIS A 26 26.78 0.24 15.60
C HIS A 26 27.37 1.66 15.62
N PHE A 27 27.33 2.41 14.51
CA PHE A 27 27.89 3.76 14.42
C PHE A 27 26.88 4.88 14.70
N MET A 28 25.59 4.57 14.77
CA MET A 28 24.58 5.56 15.11
C MET A 28 24.38 5.67 16.63
N PRO A 29 24.23 6.89 17.16
CA PRO A 29 23.83 7.04 18.56
C PRO A 29 22.47 6.37 18.76
N LYS A 30 22.35 5.61 19.86
CA LYS A 30 21.14 4.83 20.21
C LYS A 30 19.87 5.68 20.28
N SER A 31 20.00 7.00 20.39
CA SER A 31 18.90 7.97 20.36
C SER A 31 18.20 8.06 19.00
N VAL A 32 18.89 7.82 17.88
CA VAL A 32 18.32 8.01 16.54
C VAL A 32 17.24 6.98 16.23
N PRO A 33 17.45 5.65 16.38
CA PRO A 33 16.39 4.67 16.18
C PRO A 33 15.17 4.91 17.10
N VAL A 34 15.41 5.36 18.34
CA VAL A 34 14.34 5.72 19.28
C VAL A 34 13.54 6.91 18.76
N LEU A 35 14.20 7.97 18.31
CA LEU A 35 13.55 9.14 17.75
C LEU A 35 12.71 8.80 16.51
N ILE A 36 13.24 7.98 15.59
CA ILE A 36 12.49 7.53 14.41
C ILE A 36 11.27 6.70 14.81
N THR A 37 11.40 5.83 15.81
CA THR A 37 10.27 5.06 16.34
C THR A 37 9.19 5.99 16.89
N ILE A 38 9.56 7.00 17.67
CA ILE A 38 8.63 8.01 18.22
C ILE A 38 7.94 8.77 17.08
N ILE A 39 8.69 9.22 16.06
CA ILE A 39 8.13 9.92 14.90
C ILE A 39 7.11 9.05 14.17
N LEU A 40 7.43 7.77 13.93
CA LEU A 40 6.50 6.83 13.28
C LEU A 40 5.26 6.58 14.12
N LEU A 41 5.39 6.49 15.45
CA LEU A 41 4.23 6.34 16.34
C LEU A 41 3.32 7.58 16.31
N ILE A 42 3.89 8.78 16.36
CA ILE A 42 3.13 10.03 16.22
C ILE A 42 2.44 10.08 14.85
N HIS A 43 3.14 9.70 13.78
CA HIS A 43 2.58 9.64 12.43
C HIS A 43 1.37 8.69 12.35
N VAL A 44 1.49 7.47 12.90
CA VAL A 44 0.38 6.50 12.95
C VAL A 44 -0.80 7.06 13.75
N ALA A 45 -0.55 7.66 14.91
CA ALA A 45 -1.60 8.24 15.74
C ALA A 45 -2.37 9.35 15.01
N LEU A 46 -1.66 10.24 14.31
CA LEU A 46 -2.27 11.29 13.49
C LEU A 46 -3.08 10.71 12.32
N LEU A 47 -2.57 9.68 11.64
CA LEU A 47 -3.30 9.03 10.56
C LEU A 47 -4.59 8.37 11.07
N LEU A 48 -4.52 7.62 12.17
CA LEU A 48 -5.71 6.99 12.76
C LEU A 48 -6.77 8.01 13.17
N ASP A 49 -6.36 9.14 13.77
CA ASP A 49 -7.27 10.23 14.14
C ASP A 49 -7.93 10.88 12.92
N CYS A 50 -7.14 11.20 11.89
CA CYS A 50 -7.64 11.79 10.65
C CYS A 50 -8.53 10.83 9.85
N MET A 51 -8.24 9.53 9.86
CA MET A 51 -8.99 8.52 9.11
C MET A 51 -10.46 8.43 9.51
N GLY A 52 -10.78 8.63 10.79
CA GLY A 52 -12.16 8.63 11.29
C GLY A 52 -12.91 9.95 11.12
N LYS A 53 -12.18 11.05 10.87
CA LYS A 53 -12.76 12.41 10.77
C LYS A 53 -12.87 12.90 9.33
N ASN A 54 -11.96 12.48 8.46
CA ASN A 54 -11.90 12.96 7.09
C ASN A 54 -12.83 12.18 6.18
N PHE A 55 -13.62 12.92 5.39
CA PHE A 55 -14.51 12.36 4.39
C PHE A 55 -13.73 11.64 3.28
N VAL A 56 -14.45 10.81 2.52
CA VAL A 56 -13.86 10.06 1.40
C VAL A 56 -13.47 11.00 0.26
N THR A 57 -12.31 10.75 -0.33
CA THR A 57 -11.87 11.42 -1.57
C THR A 57 -12.34 10.65 -2.81
N VAL A 58 -12.41 11.34 -3.95
CA VAL A 58 -12.88 10.75 -5.22
C VAL A 58 -12.08 9.50 -5.61
N ASP A 59 -10.76 9.51 -5.41
CA ASP A 59 -9.89 8.39 -5.77
C ASP A 59 -9.96 7.24 -4.76
N GLU A 60 -10.13 7.51 -3.46
CA GLU A 60 -10.35 6.46 -2.46
C GLU A 60 -11.61 5.64 -2.77
N ALA A 61 -12.70 6.34 -3.09
CA ALA A 61 -13.96 5.74 -3.48
C ALA A 61 -13.79 4.83 -4.72
N GLY A 62 -13.12 5.32 -5.77
CA GLY A 62 -12.86 4.56 -6.99
C GLY A 62 -11.92 3.36 -6.76
N HIS A 63 -10.86 3.53 -5.97
CA HIS A 63 -9.92 2.44 -5.66
C HIS A 63 -10.54 1.33 -4.82
N LEU A 64 -11.41 1.67 -3.86
CA LEU A 64 -12.13 0.70 -3.05
C LEU A 64 -12.97 -0.23 -3.91
N VAL A 65 -13.88 0.32 -4.73
CA VAL A 65 -14.77 -0.54 -5.53
C VAL A 65 -14.03 -1.28 -6.63
N ALA A 66 -13.02 -0.66 -7.26
CA ALA A 66 -12.20 -1.35 -8.25
C ALA A 66 -11.40 -2.50 -7.62
N GLY A 67 -10.83 -2.30 -6.42
CA GLY A 67 -10.15 -3.36 -5.70
C GLY A 67 -11.07 -4.53 -5.39
N ILE A 68 -12.27 -4.26 -4.87
CA ILE A 68 -13.27 -5.31 -4.60
C ILE A 68 -13.65 -6.02 -5.89
N SER A 69 -13.94 -5.27 -6.97
CA SER A 69 -14.29 -5.81 -8.28
C SER A 69 -13.20 -6.72 -8.85
N HIS A 70 -11.92 -6.37 -8.70
CA HIS A 70 -10.80 -7.19 -9.18
C HIS A 70 -10.72 -8.52 -8.44
N TRP A 71 -10.98 -8.54 -7.13
CA TRP A 71 -11.02 -9.78 -6.36
C TRP A 71 -12.26 -10.64 -6.68
N THR A 72 -13.41 -10.03 -6.93
CA THR A 72 -14.67 -10.78 -7.16
C THR A 72 -14.81 -11.27 -8.59
N THR A 73 -14.37 -10.48 -9.58
CA THR A 73 -14.55 -10.82 -11.01
C THR A 73 -13.33 -11.48 -11.63
N GLY A 74 -12.15 -11.33 -11.03
CA GLY A 74 -10.88 -11.74 -11.65
C GLY A 74 -10.48 -10.89 -12.87
N THR A 75 -11.21 -9.80 -13.15
CA THR A 75 -10.95 -8.90 -14.28
C THR A 75 -10.43 -7.55 -13.80
N TYR A 76 -9.56 -6.92 -14.59
CA TYR A 76 -8.93 -5.64 -14.27
C TYR A 76 -9.49 -4.46 -15.06
N SER A 77 -10.69 -4.60 -15.64
CA SER A 77 -11.23 -3.62 -16.59
C SER A 77 -11.75 -2.33 -15.95
N MET A 78 -12.23 -2.40 -14.70
CA MET A 78 -12.96 -1.28 -14.06
C MET A 78 -12.13 -0.01 -13.92
N TYR A 79 -10.83 -0.10 -13.60
CA TYR A 79 -9.99 1.07 -13.32
C TYR A 79 -8.56 0.83 -13.85
N ARG A 80 -8.35 1.09 -15.14
CA ARG A 80 -7.17 0.63 -15.92
C ARG A 80 -6.14 1.71 -16.26
N VAL A 81 -6.06 2.79 -15.49
CA VAL A 81 -5.08 3.88 -15.71
C VAL A 81 -3.80 3.71 -14.88
N ASN A 82 -3.78 2.73 -13.98
CA ASN A 82 -2.70 2.46 -13.06
C ASN A 82 -2.74 0.98 -12.63
N PRO A 83 -1.59 0.38 -12.26
CA PRO A 83 -1.52 -1.02 -11.83
C PRO A 83 -2.46 -1.31 -10.64
N PRO A 84 -3.08 -2.51 -10.57
CA PRO A 84 -4.14 -2.82 -9.61
C PRO A 84 -3.62 -3.21 -8.22
N LEU A 85 -2.33 -3.54 -8.09
CA LEU A 85 -1.79 -4.13 -6.87
C LEU A 85 -2.09 -3.31 -5.59
N PRO A 86 -1.87 -1.98 -5.54
CA PRO A 86 -2.08 -1.23 -4.31
C PRO A 86 -3.53 -1.26 -3.84
N ARG A 87 -4.49 -1.11 -4.77
CA ARG A 87 -5.92 -1.11 -4.40
C ARG A 87 -6.44 -2.50 -4.05
N MET A 88 -5.91 -3.55 -4.70
CA MET A 88 -6.26 -4.93 -4.33
C MET A 88 -5.80 -5.26 -2.91
N LEU A 89 -4.58 -4.84 -2.52
CA LEU A 89 -4.09 -5.03 -1.16
C LEU A 89 -4.88 -4.17 -0.16
N ALA A 90 -5.24 -2.94 -0.52
CA ALA A 90 -6.02 -2.06 0.34
C ALA A 90 -7.37 -2.65 0.75
N VAL A 91 -8.04 -3.38 -0.15
CA VAL A 91 -9.36 -3.95 0.14
C VAL A 91 -9.33 -5.34 0.75
N LEU A 92 -8.16 -5.98 0.87
CA LEU A 92 -8.06 -7.32 1.45
C LEU A 92 -8.73 -7.44 2.84
N PRO A 93 -8.47 -6.54 3.81
CA PRO A 93 -9.18 -6.57 5.09
C PRO A 93 -10.66 -6.17 4.96
N VAL A 94 -11.02 -5.38 3.95
CA VAL A 94 -12.42 -4.98 3.68
C VAL A 94 -13.26 -6.18 3.26
N LEU A 95 -12.70 -7.13 2.52
CA LEU A 95 -13.44 -8.33 2.10
C LEU A 95 -13.98 -9.13 3.30
N LEU A 96 -13.30 -9.08 4.45
CA LEU A 96 -13.73 -9.74 5.70
C LEU A 96 -14.97 -9.07 6.33
N LEU A 97 -15.27 -7.82 5.96
CA LEU A 97 -16.45 -7.09 6.43
C LEU A 97 -17.74 -7.44 5.67
N HIS A 98 -17.62 -8.24 4.58
CA HIS A 98 -18.73 -8.64 3.72
C HIS A 98 -19.61 -7.46 3.27
N PRO A 99 -19.04 -6.42 2.65
CA PRO A 99 -19.83 -5.28 2.20
C PRO A 99 -20.85 -5.69 1.13
N ASN A 100 -21.94 -4.93 1.00
CA ASN A 100 -22.87 -5.10 -0.11
C ASN A 100 -22.17 -4.69 -1.42
N THR A 101 -22.03 -5.64 -2.34
CA THR A 101 -21.34 -5.45 -3.62
C THR A 101 -22.28 -5.50 -4.82
N GLN A 102 -23.60 -5.53 -4.60
CA GLN A 102 -24.60 -5.60 -5.68
C GLN A 102 -24.50 -4.41 -6.64
N GLY A 103 -24.18 -3.21 -6.15
CA GLY A 103 -23.95 -2.02 -6.98
C GLY A 103 -22.68 -2.04 -7.82
N ILE A 104 -21.76 -2.99 -7.61
CA ILE A 104 -20.51 -3.11 -8.37
C ILE A 104 -20.79 -3.90 -9.64
N GLN A 105 -21.09 -3.16 -10.72
CA GLN A 105 -21.45 -3.74 -12.00
C GLN A 105 -20.24 -3.82 -12.95
N PRO A 106 -20.17 -4.85 -13.81
CA PRO A 106 -19.13 -4.96 -14.83
C PRO A 106 -19.09 -3.73 -15.74
N THR A 107 -17.91 -3.44 -16.29
CA THR A 107 -17.74 -2.35 -17.27
C THR A 107 -18.44 -2.73 -18.58
N PRO A 108 -19.51 -2.02 -18.99
CA PRO A 108 -20.31 -2.42 -20.16
C PRO A 108 -19.59 -2.19 -21.50
N ALA A 109 -18.82 -1.12 -21.65
CA ALA A 109 -18.15 -0.78 -22.91
C ALA A 109 -16.62 -0.80 -22.85
N LEU A 110 -16.00 -1.10 -24.00
CA LEU A 110 -14.55 -0.94 -24.19
C LEU A 110 -14.16 0.54 -24.02
N GLY A 111 -13.17 0.81 -23.16
CA GLY A 111 -12.74 2.17 -22.82
C GLY A 111 -13.54 2.86 -21.71
N GLU A 112 -14.70 2.35 -21.30
CA GLU A 112 -15.47 2.95 -20.20
C GLU A 112 -14.76 2.78 -18.85
N ARG A 113 -15.01 3.77 -17.98
CA ARG A 113 -14.49 3.89 -16.61
C ARG A 113 -15.66 3.89 -15.65
N ALA A 114 -15.92 2.74 -15.03
CA ALA A 114 -17.09 2.51 -14.20
C ALA A 114 -16.83 2.76 -12.71
N GLU A 115 -15.58 3.04 -12.31
CA GLU A 115 -15.14 3.12 -10.92
C GLU A 115 -15.95 4.15 -10.10
N TRP A 116 -16.19 5.35 -10.61
CA TRP A 116 -16.91 6.38 -9.86
C TRP A 116 -18.42 6.13 -9.80
N ARG A 117 -19.00 5.62 -10.90
CA ARG A 117 -20.42 5.22 -10.92
C ARG A 117 -20.67 4.09 -9.92
N CYS A 118 -19.83 3.05 -9.94
CA CYS A 118 -19.93 1.94 -9.00
C CYS A 118 -19.61 2.39 -7.56
N ALA A 119 -18.69 3.33 -7.37
CA ALA A 119 -18.37 3.86 -6.05
C ALA A 119 -19.55 4.62 -5.42
N ASN A 120 -20.26 5.43 -6.20
CA ASN A 120 -21.47 6.11 -5.72
C ASN A 120 -22.54 5.10 -5.33
N GLN A 121 -22.80 4.09 -6.17
CA GLN A 121 -23.80 3.07 -5.85
C GLN A 121 -23.38 2.25 -4.62
N PHE A 122 -22.11 1.84 -4.53
CA PHE A 122 -21.58 1.11 -3.39
C PHE A 122 -21.69 1.91 -2.08
N ALA A 123 -21.47 3.23 -2.13
CA ALA A 123 -21.63 4.10 -0.98
C ALA A 123 -23.10 4.15 -0.51
N LEU A 124 -24.06 4.18 -1.44
CA LEU A 124 -25.50 4.12 -1.12
C LEU A 124 -25.89 2.75 -0.55
N ASP A 125 -25.44 1.66 -1.19
CA ASP A 125 -25.72 0.28 -0.77
C ASP A 125 -25.16 -0.06 0.62
N ASN A 126 -24.13 0.68 1.07
CA ASN A 126 -23.46 0.50 2.35
C ASN A 126 -23.54 1.75 3.25
N ALA A 127 -24.51 2.64 3.03
CA ALA A 127 -24.54 3.98 3.62
C ALA A 127 -24.38 3.99 5.16
N SER A 128 -24.96 3.03 5.86
CA SER A 128 -24.91 2.91 7.32
C SER A 128 -23.51 2.65 7.89
N ARG A 129 -22.59 2.12 7.08
CA ARG A 129 -21.24 1.68 7.51
C ARG A 129 -20.14 2.01 6.51
N TYR A 130 -20.42 2.90 5.56
CA TYR A 130 -19.52 3.20 4.47
C TYR A 130 -18.18 3.78 4.97
N LEU A 131 -18.23 4.67 5.97
CA LEU A 131 -17.00 5.23 6.57
C LEU A 131 -16.18 4.18 7.32
N ASP A 132 -16.80 3.19 7.94
CA ASP A 132 -16.08 2.08 8.60
C ASP A 132 -15.35 1.20 7.58
N ILE A 133 -16.01 0.93 6.45
CA ILE A 133 -15.40 0.20 5.31
C ILE A 133 -14.17 0.97 4.80
N LEU A 134 -14.31 2.30 4.60
CA LEU A 134 -13.20 3.16 4.17
C LEU A 134 -12.08 3.20 5.20
N PHE A 135 -12.41 3.28 6.48
CA PHE A 135 -11.44 3.27 7.56
C PHE A 135 -10.57 2.00 7.48
N VAL A 136 -11.18 0.84 7.31
CA VAL A 136 -10.45 -0.43 7.16
C VAL A 136 -9.61 -0.46 5.90
N ALA A 137 -10.09 0.08 4.77
CA ALA A 137 -9.30 0.19 3.54
C ALA A 137 -8.05 1.05 3.71
N ARG A 138 -8.15 2.15 4.47
CA ARG A 138 -7.06 3.10 4.72
C ARG A 138 -5.93 2.53 5.57
N LEU A 139 -6.15 1.43 6.32
CA LEU A 139 -5.11 0.77 7.13
C LEU A 139 -3.92 0.32 6.27
N ALA A 140 -4.15 -0.12 5.04
CA ALA A 140 -3.06 -0.47 4.13
C ALA A 140 -2.17 0.76 3.81
N GLY A 141 -2.75 1.95 3.73
CA GLY A 141 -2.01 3.20 3.54
C GLY A 141 -1.06 3.49 4.72
N ILE A 142 -1.50 3.26 5.96
CA ILE A 142 -0.63 3.39 7.15
C ILE A 142 0.56 2.44 7.02
N LEU A 143 0.30 1.17 6.67
CA LEU A 143 1.36 0.17 6.52
C LEU A 143 2.40 0.62 5.49
N TRP A 144 1.98 1.10 4.32
CA TRP A 144 2.89 1.59 3.28
C TRP A 144 3.67 2.83 3.72
N SER A 145 3.04 3.76 4.42
CA SER A 145 3.68 4.97 4.92
C SER A 145 4.75 4.65 5.97
N CYS A 146 4.45 3.76 6.91
CA CYS A 146 5.41 3.30 7.91
C CYS A 146 6.57 2.51 7.30
N LEU A 147 6.27 1.60 6.36
CA LEU A 147 7.30 0.84 5.66
C LEU A 147 8.22 1.79 4.86
N GLY A 148 7.65 2.75 4.15
CA GLY A 148 8.40 3.77 3.42
C GLY A 148 9.30 4.60 4.34
N GLY A 149 8.77 5.10 5.45
CA GLY A 149 9.55 5.85 6.44
C GLY A 149 10.69 5.02 7.05
N TRP A 150 10.43 3.76 7.39
CA TRP A 150 11.46 2.85 7.90
C TRP A 150 12.54 2.53 6.84
N LEU A 151 12.15 2.30 5.59
CA LEU A 151 13.08 2.05 4.49
C LEU A 151 13.97 3.26 4.21
N VAL A 152 13.40 4.47 4.21
CA VAL A 152 14.17 5.71 4.08
C VAL A 152 15.17 5.86 5.22
N PHE A 153 14.74 5.61 6.46
CA PHE A 153 15.65 5.61 7.61
C PHE A 153 16.78 4.59 7.42
N ARG A 154 16.46 3.35 7.06
CA ARG A 154 17.46 2.30 6.87
C ARG A 154 18.46 2.64 5.78
N TRP A 155 17.97 3.15 4.66
CA TRP A 155 18.83 3.55 3.56
C TRP A 155 19.72 4.75 3.93
N ALA A 156 19.17 5.76 4.59
CA ALA A 156 19.94 6.90 5.06
C ALA A 156 21.02 6.49 6.07
N SER A 157 20.70 5.58 7.00
CA SER A 157 21.69 5.02 7.91
C SER A 157 22.82 4.35 7.15
N ASP A 158 22.53 3.55 6.12
CA ASP A 158 23.58 2.85 5.38
C ASP A 158 24.46 3.81 4.53
N LEU A 159 23.94 4.99 4.18
CA LEU A 159 24.68 6.03 3.43
C LEU A 159 25.56 6.92 4.30
N TYR A 160 25.16 7.19 5.56
CA TYR A 160 25.78 8.19 6.44
C TYR A 160 26.34 7.60 7.74
N SER A 161 26.42 6.27 7.86
CA SER A 161 27.12 5.58 8.97
C SER A 161 28.57 5.27 8.63
#